data_AF-A0A1G3GFI1-F1
#
_entry.id   AF-A0A1G3GFI1-F1
#
_cell.length_a   1.000
_cell.length_b   1.000
_cell.length_c   1.000
_cell.angle_alpha   90.00
_cell.angle_beta   90.00
_cell.angle_gamma   90.00
#
_symmetry.space_group_name_H-M   'P 1'
#
loop_
_entity.id
_entity.type
_entity.pdbx_description
1 polymer ?
#
loop_
_entity_poly.entity_id
_entity_poly.type
_entity_poly.pdbx_seq_one_letter_code
_entity_poly.pdbx_strand_id
1 'polypeptide(L)'
;MAQLLTQPEREQDLPALGETGWGAVPDRDALRKIWKFRSFSEAWGFMSRAALAAEKLNHHPEWTNRFNIVDVTLITHDCGGLSALDVSLARIMDKVAGEATVVRDHSEPISCLCQVKANRSA
;
A
#
# COMPACT_ATOMS: atom_id res chain seq x y z
N MET A 1 -17.41 -13.17 -8.23
CA MET A 1 -16.94 -12.13 -9.16
C MET A 1 -17.06 -10.79 -8.46
N ALA A 2 -15.93 -10.16 -8.15
CA ALA A 2 -15.96 -8.79 -7.65
C ALA A 2 -16.42 -7.83 -8.76
N GLN A 3 -16.93 -6.65 -8.39
CA GLN A 3 -17.35 -5.62 -9.34
C GLN A 3 -16.41 -4.42 -9.25
N LEU A 4 -16.21 -3.75 -10.38
CA LEU A 4 -15.47 -2.49 -10.41
C LEU A 4 -16.21 -1.44 -9.61
N LEU A 5 -15.47 -0.60 -8.88
CA LEU A 5 -16.04 0.59 -8.24
C LEU A 5 -16.69 1.48 -9.29
N THR A 6 -17.93 1.84 -9.03
CA THR A 6 -18.68 2.84 -9.77
C THR A 6 -18.12 4.24 -9.52
N GLN A 7 -18.48 5.20 -10.38
CA GLN A 7 -18.05 6.58 -10.22
C GLN A 7 -18.44 7.19 -8.85
N PRO A 8 -19.68 7.02 -8.34
CA PRO A 8 -20.06 7.52 -7.01
C PRO A 8 -19.26 6.87 -5.87
N GLU A 9 -18.99 5.56 -5.93
CA GLU A 9 -18.18 4.87 -4.92
C GLU A 9 -16.74 5.39 -4.91
N ARG A 10 -16.17 5.66 -6.10
CA ARG A 10 -14.84 6.25 -6.22
C ARG A 10 -14.78 7.66 -5.61
N GLU A 11 -15.76 8.49 -5.91
CA GLU A 11 -15.89 9.85 -5.36
C GLU A 11 -16.06 9.85 -3.84
N GLN A 12 -16.73 8.83 -3.30
CA GLN A 12 -16.93 8.68 -1.87
C GLN A 12 -15.67 8.16 -1.14
N ASP A 13 -15.03 7.11 -1.65
CA ASP A 13 -14.04 6.35 -0.87
C ASP A 13 -12.59 6.74 -1.16
N LEU A 14 -12.25 7.14 -2.39
CA LEU A 14 -10.86 7.39 -2.78
C LEU A 14 -10.25 8.67 -2.19
N PRO A 15 -10.99 9.79 -2.00
CA PRO A 15 -10.39 11.00 -1.43
C PRO A 15 -9.77 10.78 -0.05
N ALA A 16 -10.47 10.07 0.84
CA ALA A 16 -9.97 9.76 2.18
C ALA A 16 -8.69 8.88 2.15
N LEU A 17 -8.61 7.93 1.20
CA LEU A 17 -7.39 7.15 1.00
C LEU A 17 -6.24 8.02 0.46
N GLY A 18 -6.56 8.98 -0.42
CA GLY A 18 -5.61 9.98 -0.91
C GLY A 18 -5.00 10.83 0.21
N GLU A 19 -5.81 11.24 1.17
CA GLU A 19 -5.36 12.01 2.34
C GLU A 19 -4.35 11.24 3.19
N THR A 20 -4.50 9.91 3.33
CA THR A 20 -3.54 9.06 4.05
C THR A 20 -2.32 8.68 3.20
N GLY A 21 -2.33 8.98 1.89
CA GLY A 21 -1.20 8.81 0.97
C GLY A 21 -1.29 7.59 0.06
N TRP A 22 -2.48 7.03 -0.18
CA TRP A 22 -2.70 6.17 -1.33
C TRP A 22 -2.77 7.02 -2.61
N GLY A 23 -2.16 6.54 -3.70
CA GLY A 23 -2.19 7.20 -4.99
C GLY A 23 -2.58 6.25 -6.12
N ALA A 24 -3.07 6.79 -7.22
CA ALA A 24 -3.33 6.01 -8.43
C ALA A 24 -2.01 5.50 -9.03
N VAL A 25 -2.04 4.30 -9.61
CA VAL A 25 -0.93 3.77 -10.40
C VAL A 25 -1.09 4.25 -11.85
N PRO A 26 -0.07 4.84 -12.49
CA PRO A 26 -0.14 5.18 -13.91
C PRO A 26 -0.50 3.96 -14.75
N ASP A 27 -1.43 4.14 -15.70
CA ASP A 27 -1.86 3.13 -16.66
C ASP A 27 -2.45 1.83 -16.07
N ARG A 28 -2.79 1.81 -14.77
CA ARG A 28 -3.47 0.70 -14.09
C ARG A 28 -4.57 1.22 -13.17
N ASP A 29 -5.76 0.63 -13.22
CA ASP A 29 -6.83 0.91 -12.24
C ASP A 29 -6.51 0.23 -10.90
N ALA A 30 -5.54 0.79 -10.18
CA ALA A 30 -4.97 0.25 -8.96
C ALA A 30 -4.55 1.39 -8.01
N LEU A 31 -4.44 1.07 -6.73
CA LEU A 31 -3.96 1.99 -5.69
C LEU A 31 -2.58 1.56 -5.22
N ARG A 32 -1.67 2.51 -5.04
CA ARG A 32 -0.33 2.26 -4.48
C ARG A 32 -0.08 3.13 -3.27
N LYS A 33 0.59 2.56 -2.27
CA LYS A 33 1.08 3.28 -1.09
C LYS A 33 2.38 2.67 -0.59
N ILE A 34 3.24 3.54 -0.07
CA ILE A 34 4.58 3.15 0.36
C ILE A 34 4.82 3.61 1.79
N TRP A 35 5.05 2.63 2.67
CA TRP A 35 5.36 2.86 4.07
C TRP A 35 6.85 2.70 4.33
N LYS A 36 7.40 3.59 5.15
CA LYS A 36 8.76 3.55 5.67
C LYS A 36 8.72 3.45 7.20
N PHE A 37 9.11 2.30 7.71
CA PHE A 37 9.18 1.96 9.13
C PHE A 37 10.55 2.33 9.72
N ARG A 38 10.72 2.22 11.05
CA ARG A 38 12.03 2.49 11.69
C ARG A 38 12.99 1.31 11.58
N SER A 39 12.46 0.10 11.36
CA SER A 39 13.23 -1.13 11.26
C SER A 39 12.56 -2.16 10.37
N PHE A 40 13.30 -3.23 10.02
CA PHE A 40 12.74 -4.40 9.35
C PHE A 40 11.69 -5.12 10.21
N SER A 41 11.90 -5.20 11.53
CA SER A 41 10.96 -5.89 12.43
C SER A 41 9.59 -5.19 12.46
N GLU A 42 9.56 -3.87 12.47
CA GLU A 42 8.31 -3.10 12.37
C GLU A 42 7.61 -3.32 11.02
N ALA A 43 8.37 -3.28 9.92
CA ALA A 43 7.84 -3.56 8.58
C ALA A 43 7.24 -4.96 8.49
N TRP A 44 7.95 -5.97 9.01
CA TRP A 44 7.48 -7.36 9.01
C TRP A 44 6.25 -7.57 9.89
N GLY A 45 6.19 -6.88 11.04
CA GLY A 45 5.02 -6.88 11.90
C GLY A 45 3.78 -6.30 11.23
N PHE A 46 3.94 -5.21 10.47
CA PHE A 46 2.88 -4.67 9.62
C PHE A 46 2.43 -5.69 8.57
N MET A 47 3.37 -6.25 7.80
CA MET A 47 3.07 -7.23 6.75
C MET A 47 2.33 -8.45 7.30
N SER A 48 2.75 -8.96 8.46
CA SER A 48 2.09 -10.12 9.09
C SER A 48 0.64 -9.83 9.46
N ARG A 49 0.33 -8.64 10.01
CA ARG A 49 -1.06 -8.24 10.30
C ARG A 49 -1.89 -8.02 9.03
N ALA A 50 -1.29 -7.41 8.01
CA ALA A 50 -1.94 -7.21 6.71
C ALA A 50 -2.25 -8.54 6.01
N ALA A 51 -1.34 -9.53 6.09
CA ALA A 51 -1.54 -10.86 5.52
C ALA A 51 -2.74 -11.58 6.15
N LEU A 52 -2.91 -11.51 7.48
CA LEU A 52 -4.08 -12.08 8.14
C LEU A 52 -5.41 -11.43 7.68
N ALA A 53 -5.39 -10.12 7.43
CA ALA A 53 -6.55 -9.42 6.89
C ALA A 53 -6.84 -9.80 5.43
N ALA A 54 -5.79 -9.91 4.62
CA ALA A 54 -5.87 -10.34 3.23
C ALA A 54 -6.49 -11.73 3.10
N GLU A 55 -6.02 -12.70 3.91
CA GLU A 55 -6.58 -14.05 3.96
C GLU A 55 -8.06 -14.05 4.36
N LYS A 56 -8.43 -13.27 5.38
CA LYS A 56 -9.83 -13.16 5.83
C LYS A 56 -10.74 -12.57 4.73
N LEU A 57 -10.24 -11.63 3.95
CA LEU A 57 -10.96 -11.03 2.83
C LEU A 57 -10.93 -11.88 1.56
N ASN A 58 -10.08 -12.90 1.51
CA ASN A 58 -9.69 -13.61 0.29
C ASN A 58 -9.28 -12.62 -0.83
N HIS A 59 -8.48 -11.62 -0.45
CA HIS A 59 -8.02 -10.55 -1.33
C HIS A 59 -6.59 -10.17 -0.97
N HIS A 60 -5.65 -10.34 -1.89
CA HIS A 60 -4.22 -10.26 -1.61
C HIS A 60 -3.57 -9.04 -2.27
N PRO A 61 -2.63 -8.36 -1.58
CA PRO A 61 -1.87 -7.27 -2.19
C PRO A 61 -0.79 -7.75 -3.14
N GLU A 62 -0.43 -6.91 -4.12
CA GLU A 62 0.89 -6.94 -4.74
C GLU A 62 1.83 -6.11 -3.85
N TRP A 63 2.97 -6.64 -3.39
CA TRP A 63 3.91 -5.82 -2.61
C TRP A 63 5.38 -6.20 -2.78
N THR A 64 6.26 -5.24 -2.47
CA THR A 64 7.70 -5.49 -2.28
C THR A 64 8.13 -5.00 -0.91
N ASN A 65 9.04 -5.72 -0.26
CA ASN A 65 9.68 -5.28 0.98
C ASN A 65 11.19 -5.13 0.80
N ARG A 66 11.70 -3.95 1.17
CA ARG A 66 13.14 -3.63 1.15
C ARG A 66 13.55 -3.10 2.52
N PHE A 67 14.01 -3.99 3.39
CA PHE A 67 14.33 -3.67 4.79
C PHE A 67 13.13 -2.99 5.50
N ASN A 68 13.23 -1.68 5.76
CA ASN A 68 12.22 -0.92 6.46
C ASN A 68 11.17 -0.28 5.53
N ILE A 69 11.17 -0.59 4.23
CA ILE A 69 10.20 -0.07 3.26
C ILE A 69 9.26 -1.19 2.82
N VAL A 70 7.96 -0.91 2.79
CA VAL A 70 6.95 -1.78 2.17
C VAL A 70 6.19 -0.96 1.14
N ASP A 71 6.26 -1.39 -0.11
CA ASP A 71 5.64 -0.76 -1.27
C ASP A 71 4.52 -1.66 -1.76
N VAL A 72 3.27 -1.20 -1.64
CA VAL A 72 2.07 -2.00 -1.84
C VAL A 72 1.25 -1.43 -2.97
N THR A 73 0.78 -2.30 -3.86
CA THR A 73 -0.23 -2.05 -4.88
C THR A 73 -1.44 -2.94 -4.62
N LEU A 74 -2.64 -2.34 -4.67
CA LEU A 74 -3.92 -3.01 -4.52
C LEU A 74 -4.71 -2.92 -5.82
N ILE A 75 -5.13 -4.07 -6.30
CA ILE A 75 -5.98 -4.27 -7.47
C ILE A 75 -6.77 -5.55 -7.27
N THR A 76 -8.01 -5.56 -7.74
CA THR A 76 -8.80 -6.79 -7.83
C THR A 76 -8.64 -7.41 -9.22
N HIS A 77 -7.78 -8.42 -9.32
CA HIS A 77 -7.48 -9.09 -10.60
C HIS A 77 -8.71 -9.68 -11.29
N ASP A 78 -9.67 -10.19 -10.51
CA ASP A 78 -10.90 -10.83 -11.01
C ASP A 78 -11.76 -9.89 -11.87
N CYS A 79 -11.81 -8.59 -11.52
CA CYS A 79 -12.52 -7.57 -12.29
C CYS A 79 -11.59 -6.63 -13.07
N GLY A 80 -10.27 -6.85 -13.01
CA GLY A 80 -9.28 -6.07 -13.76
C GLY A 80 -9.09 -4.63 -13.29
N GLY A 81 -9.49 -4.29 -12.06
CA GLY A 81 -9.40 -2.92 -11.55
C GLY A 81 -9.75 -2.80 -10.07
N LEU A 82 -10.10 -1.59 -9.63
CA LEU A 82 -10.45 -1.33 -8.23
C LEU A 82 -11.83 -1.85 -7.88
N SER A 83 -11.93 -2.55 -6.76
CA SER A 83 -13.19 -2.97 -6.15
C SER A 83 -13.29 -2.54 -4.68
N ALA A 84 -14.42 -2.81 -4.05
CA ALA A 84 -14.62 -2.60 -2.61
C ALA A 84 -13.62 -3.40 -1.74
N LEU A 85 -13.03 -4.49 -2.26
CA LEU A 85 -12.01 -5.27 -1.55
C LEU A 85 -10.70 -4.48 -1.41
N ASP A 86 -10.31 -3.73 -2.45
CA ASP A 86 -9.11 -2.88 -2.42
C ASP A 86 -9.26 -1.77 -1.39
N VAL A 87 -10.41 -1.09 -1.39
CA VAL A 87 -10.74 -0.05 -0.41
C VAL A 87 -10.73 -0.60 1.02
N SER A 88 -11.32 -1.79 1.23
CA SER A 88 -11.39 -2.43 2.53
C SER A 88 -10.00 -2.80 3.05
N LEU A 89 -9.18 -3.42 2.21
CA LEU A 89 -7.82 -3.82 2.58
C LEU A 89 -6.92 -2.58 2.81
N ALA A 90 -7.05 -1.54 1.98
CA ALA A 90 -6.34 -0.28 2.16
C ALA A 90 -6.58 0.35 3.54
N ARG A 91 -7.85 0.42 3.96
CA ARG A 91 -8.23 0.96 5.28
C ARG A 91 -7.69 0.11 6.44
N ILE A 92 -7.69 -1.22 6.29
CA ILE A 92 -7.13 -2.11 7.31
C ILE A 92 -5.61 -1.92 7.40
N MET A 93 -4.91 -1.84 6.26
CA MET A 93 -3.48 -1.58 6.22
C MET A 93 -3.13 -0.25 6.90
N ASP A 94 -3.86 0.82 6.61
CA ASP A 94 -3.69 2.12 7.29
C ASP A 94 -3.82 2.00 8.81
N LYS A 95 -4.81 1.25 9.29
CA LYS A 95 -5.03 1.03 10.72
C LYS A 95 -3.88 0.25 11.40
N VAL A 96 -3.26 -0.70 10.70
CA VAL A 96 -2.22 -1.57 11.27
C VAL A 96 -0.78 -1.10 11.00
N ALA A 97 -0.60 -0.01 10.24
CA ALA A 97 0.70 0.56 9.88
C ALA A 97 1.42 1.27 11.05
N GLY A 98 0.71 1.63 12.13
CA GLY A 98 1.31 2.28 13.30
C GLY A 98 1.93 3.65 12.95
N GLU A 99 3.13 3.92 13.45
CA GLU A 99 3.85 5.21 13.29
C GLU A 99 4.69 5.30 11.99
N ALA A 100 4.42 4.46 11.00
CA ALA A 100 5.18 4.46 9.75
C ALA A 100 5.08 5.81 9.02
N THR A 101 6.19 6.30 8.48
CA THR A 101 6.17 7.46 7.58
C THR A 101 5.66 7.03 6.22
N VAL A 102 4.81 7.84 5.60
CA VAL A 102 4.28 7.58 4.25
C VAL A 102 5.09 8.37 3.23
N VAL A 103 5.54 7.70 2.16
CA VAL A 103 6.14 8.36 1.00
C VAL A 103 5.02 8.78 0.07
N ARG A 104 4.81 10.10 -0.10
CA ARG A 104 3.72 10.65 -0.93
C ARG A 104 4.12 10.90 -2.38
N ASP A 105 5.41 11.11 -2.63
CA ASP A 105 5.93 11.29 -3.98
C ASP A 105 6.38 9.93 -4.54
N HIS A 106 5.62 9.42 -5.50
CA HIS A 106 5.92 8.14 -6.16
C HIS A 106 6.85 8.28 -7.36
N SER A 107 7.25 9.51 -7.73
CA SER A 107 8.11 9.77 -8.89
C SER A 107 9.61 9.64 -8.58
N GLU A 108 9.98 9.74 -7.31
CA GLU A 108 11.38 9.70 -6.87
C GLU A 108 11.82 8.29 -6.42
N PRO A 109 13.10 7.91 -6.63
CA PRO A 109 13.62 6.63 -6.17
C PRO A 109 13.69 6.57 -4.64
N ILE A 110 13.13 5.51 -4.07
CA ILE A 110 13.00 5.37 -2.62
C ILE A 110 14.15 4.52 -2.07
N SER A 111 14.95 5.11 -1.17
CA SER A 111 16.08 4.44 -0.53
C SER A 111 15.78 3.93 0.89
N CYS A 112 16.12 2.65 1.14
CA CYS A 112 16.11 2.07 2.49
C CYS A 112 17.20 2.69 3.35
N LEU A 113 17.08 2.55 4.68
CA LEU A 113 18.12 3.03 5.61
C LEU A 113 19.49 2.39 5.33
N CYS A 114 19.52 1.16 4.82
CA CYS A 114 20.72 0.48 4.36
C CYS A 114 21.43 1.20 3.21
N GLN A 115 20.69 1.58 2.16
CA GLN A 115 21.20 2.29 0.99
C GLN A 115 21.69 3.69 1.34
N VAL A 116 20.94 4.42 2.19
CA VAL A 116 21.35 5.74 2.66
C VAL A 116 22.68 5.67 3.42
N LYS A 117 22.89 4.65 4.26
CA LYS A 117 24.15 4.44 4.97
C LYS A 117 25.29 4.13 4.00
N ALA A 118 25.08 3.23 3.03
CA ALA A 118 26.10 2.87 2.05
C ALA A 118 26.56 4.10 1.23
N ASN A 119 25.63 4.95 0.79
CA ASN A 119 25.94 6.14 -0.01
C ASN A 119 26.68 7.25 0.76
N ARG A 120 26.63 7.26 2.09
CA ARG A 120 27.35 8.23 2.93
C ARG A 120 28.78 7.80 3.27
N SER A 121 29.09 6.54 3.04
CA SER A 121 30.40 5.94 3.30
C SER A 121 31.27 5.86 2.04
N ALA A 122 30.74 6.33 0.90
CA ALA A 122 31.44 6.50 -0.37
C ALA A 122 31.88 7.96 -0.53
#